data_AF-A0A0Q0B6D6-F1
#
_entry.id   AF-A0A0Q0B6D6-F1
#
_cell.length_a   1.000
_cell.length_b   1.000
_cell.length_c   1.000
_cell.angle_alpha   90.00
_cell.angle_beta   90.00
_cell.angle_gamma   90.00
#
_symmetry.space_group_name_H-M   'P 1'
#
loop_
_entity.id
_entity.type
_entity.pdbx_description
1 polymer ?
#
loop_
_entity_poly.entity_id
_entity_poly.type
_entity_poly.pdbx_seq_one_letter_code
_entity_poly.pdbx_strand_id
1 'polypeptide(L)' 'MQSYQNATNTVKNQDIIAETAVVLELLAFAAGTISNPRTPAVLSQALAILSYNCAISWASMLQAEVAQ' A
#
# COMPACT_ATOMS: atom_id res chain seq x y z
N MET A 1 -19.38 -15.87 -7.25
CA MET A 1 -17.92 -16.06 -7.40
C MET A 1 -17.38 -15.58 -8.76
N GLN A 2 -18.21 -15.42 -9.80
CA GLN A 2 -17.76 -15.03 -11.16
C GLN A 2 -17.26 -13.59 -11.33
N SER A 3 -17.74 -12.60 -10.55
CA SER A 3 -17.32 -11.20 -10.72
C SER A 3 -15.88 -10.91 -10.31
N TYR A 4 -15.33 -11.65 -9.33
CA TYR A 4 -13.94 -11.47 -8.89
C TYR A 4 -12.93 -11.90 -9.97
N GLN A 5 -13.26 -12.95 -10.73
CA GLN A 5 -12.41 -13.42 -11.82
C GLN A 5 -12.36 -12.42 -12.98
N ASN A 6 -13.47 -11.74 -13.29
CA ASN A 6 -13.49 -10.69 -14.31
C ASN A 6 -12.71 -9.44 -13.91
N ALA A 7 -12.66 -9.10 -12.62
CA ALA A 7 -11.86 -8.00 -12.12
C ALA A 7 -10.35 -8.29 -12.16
N THR A 8 -9.93 -9.56 -12.14
CA THR A 8 -8.51 -9.98 -12.19
C THR A 8 -8.01 -10.34 -13.60
N ASN A 9 -8.84 -10.24 -14.64
CA ASN A 9 -8.55 -10.78 -15.98
C ASN A 9 -7.90 -9.78 -16.94
N THR A 10 -7.87 -8.49 -16.62
CA THR A 10 -7.15 -7.49 -17.42
C THR A 10 -5.73 -7.34 -16.90
N VAL A 11 -4.74 -7.28 -17.80
CA VAL A 11 -3.32 -7.06 -17.45
C VAL A 11 -3.17 -5.83 -16.55
N LYS A 12 -3.91 -4.75 -16.87
CA LYS A 12 -3.97 -3.52 -16.07
C LYS A 12 -4.41 -3.75 -14.62
N ASN A 13 -5.43 -4.59 -14.38
CA ASN A 13 -5.89 -4.85 -13.01
C ASN A 13 -4.93 -5.78 -12.26
N GLN A 14 -4.23 -6.69 -12.96
CA GLN A 14 -3.19 -7.52 -12.34
C GLN A 14 -1.99 -6.68 -11.90
N ASP A 15 -1.57 -5.70 -12.71
CA ASP A 15 -0.51 -4.76 -12.36
C ASP A 15 -0.90 -3.91 -11.13
N ILE A 16 -2.12 -3.37 -11.11
CA ILE A 16 -2.64 -2.61 -9.95
C ILE A 16 -2.67 -3.46 -8.67
N ILE A 17 -3.07 -4.74 -8.78
CA ILE A 17 -3.08 -5.66 -7.64
C ILE A 17 -1.66 -5.96 -7.15
N ALA A 18 -0.72 -6.19 -8.07
CA ALA A 18 0.68 -6.45 -7.75
C ALA A 18 1.33 -5.23 -7.07
N GLU A 19 1.14 -4.03 -7.63
CA GLU A 19 1.65 -2.79 -7.04
C GLU A 19 1.01 -2.51 -5.67
N THR A 20 -0.30 -2.75 -5.52
CA THR A 20 -0.98 -2.62 -4.22
C THR A 20 -0.42 -3.60 -3.20
N ALA A 21 -0.12 -4.84 -3.60
CA ALA A 21 0.48 -5.83 -2.71
C ALA A 21 1.84 -5.37 -2.18
N VAL A 22 2.70 -4.83 -3.06
CA VAL A 22 4.00 -4.27 -2.65
C VAL A 22 3.85 -3.10 -1.67
N VAL A 23 2.91 -2.19 -1.92
CA VAL A 23 2.63 -1.06 -1.01
C VAL A 23 2.18 -1.57 0.37
N LEU A 24 1.33 -2.59 0.42
CA LEU A 24 0.85 -3.19 1.67
C LEU A 24 1.99 -3.90 2.43
N GLU A 25 2.91 -4.58 1.75
CA GLU A 25 4.09 -5.18 2.37
C GLU A 25 5.01 -4.13 2.99
N LEU A 26 5.24 -3.01 2.30
CA LEU A 26 6.02 -1.89 2.82
C LEU A 26 5.36 -1.25 4.06
N LEU A 27 4.04 -1.10 4.04
CA LEU A 27 3.26 -0.61 5.19
C LEU A 27 3.35 -1.56 6.39
N ALA A 28 3.24 -2.87 6.15
CA ALA A 28 3.39 -3.89 7.19
C ALA A 28 4.79 -3.87 7.81
N PHE A 29 5.83 -3.71 6.98
CA PHE A 29 7.21 -3.55 7.45
C PHE A 29 7.39 -2.29 8.31
N ALA A 30 6.84 -1.16 7.88
CA ALA A 30 6.87 0.08 8.65
C ALA A 30 6.17 -0.08 10.00
N ALA A 31 4.99 -0.69 10.03
CA ALA A 31 4.25 -0.98 11.26
C ALA A 31 5.03 -1.91 12.21
N GLY A 32 5.66 -2.96 11.67
CA GLY A 32 6.52 -3.86 12.44
C GLY A 32 7.73 -3.14 13.05
N THR A 33 8.33 -2.22 12.30
CA THR A 33 9.47 -1.42 12.78
C THR A 33 9.05 -0.41 13.86
N ILE A 34 7.92 0.27 13.66
CA ILE A 34 7.38 1.26 14.61
C ILE A 34 6.95 0.60 15.93
N SER A 35 6.35 -0.58 15.86
CA SER A 35 5.88 -1.33 17.03
C SER A 35 7.01 -1.98 17.85
N ASN A 36 8.22 -2.03 17.31
CA ASN A 36 9.38 -2.56 18.03
C ASN A 36 9.88 -1.55 19.07
N PRO A 37 9.88 -1.88 20.37
CA PRO A 37 10.30 -0.97 21.43
C PRO A 37 11.79 -0.60 21.40
N ARG A 38 12.61 -1.32 20.61
CA ARG A 38 14.03 -1.00 20.40
C ARG A 38 14.26 0.02 19.29
N THR A 39 13.24 0.34 18.50
CA THR A 39 13.34 1.32 17.42
C THR A 39 13.40 2.73 18.02
N PRO A 40 14.39 3.57 17.65
CA PRO A 40 14.45 4.95 18.10
C PRO A 40 13.18 5.73 17.72
N ALA A 41 12.65 6.53 18.65
CA ALA A 41 11.40 7.28 18.45
C ALA A 41 11.41 8.18 17.19
N VAL A 42 12.56 8.81 16.89
CA VAL A 42 12.74 9.64 15.68
C VAL A 42 12.59 8.80 14.41
N LEU A 43 13.13 7.59 14.40
CA LEU A 43 13.03 6.67 13.26
C LEU A 43 11.59 6.18 13.10
N SER A 44 10.92 5.82 14.19
CA SER A 44 9.50 5.45 14.18
C SER A 44 8.62 6.59 13.65
N GLN A 45 8.90 7.83 14.04
CA GLN A 45 8.17 9.00 13.58
C GLN A 45 8.39 9.27 12.08
N ALA A 46 9.64 9.19 11.60
CA ALA A 46 9.95 9.33 10.19
C ALA A 46 9.27 8.24 9.34
N LEU A 47 9.33 6.98 9.78
CA LEU A 47 8.63 5.86 9.14
C LEU A 47 7.12 6.06 9.12
N ALA A 48 6.52 6.54 10.22
CA ALA A 48 5.09 6.81 10.28
C ALA A 48 4.68 7.87 9.24
N ILE A 49 5.42 8.98 9.16
CA ILE A 49 5.14 10.05 8.17
C ILE A 49 5.29 9.53 6.74
N LEU A 50 6.38 8.82 6.43
CA LEU A 50 6.62 8.29 5.09
C LEU A 50 5.56 7.25 4.70
N SER A 51 5.21 6.35 5.61
CA SER A 51 4.18 5.34 5.39
C SER A 51 2.80 5.96 5.14
N TYR A 52 2.45 7.02 5.87
CA TYR A 52 1.21 7.75 5.68
C TYR A 52 1.14 8.43 4.31
N ASN A 53 2.22 9.12 3.90
CA ASN A 53 2.29 9.77 2.58
C ASN A 53 2.24 8.74 1.44
N CYS A 54 2.93 7.61 1.59
CA CYS A 54 2.90 6.51 0.62
C CYS A 54 1.48 5.95 0.46
N ALA A 55 0.80 5.66 1.58
CA ALA A 55 -0.56 5.12 1.56
C ALA A 55 -1.56 6.09 0.90
N ILE A 56 -1.48 7.39 1.21
CA ILE A 56 -2.37 8.40 0.61
C ILE A 56 -2.08 8.59 -0.88
N SER A 57 -0.81 8.68 -1.26
CA SER A 57 -0.43 8.82 -2.66
C SER A 57 -0.94 7.63 -3.47
N TRP A 58 -0.76 6.41 -2.95
CA TRP A 58 -1.28 5.20 -3.60
C TRP A 58 -2.81 5.19 -3.67
N ALA A 59 -3.50 5.51 -2.58
CA ALA A 59 -4.96 5.58 -2.56
C ALA A 59 -5.51 6.60 -3.57
N SER A 60 -4.85 7.75 -3.71
CA SER A 60 -5.24 8.78 -4.69
C SER A 60 -5.06 8.31 -6.14
N MET A 61 -3.97 7.57 -6.41
CA MET A 61 -3.71 6.98 -7.73
C MET A 61 -4.75 5.90 -8.05
N LEU A 62 -5.05 5.02 -7.10
CA LEU A 62 -6.10 4.00 -7.25
C LEU A 62 -7.48 4.62 -7.55
N GLN A 63 -7.84 5.71 -6.86
CA GLN A 63 -9.11 6.41 -7.13
C GLN A 63 -9.15 7.01 -8.53
N ALA A 64 -8.04 7.56 -9.04
CA ALA A 64 -7.95 8.08 -10.39
C ALA A 64 -8.09 6.95 -11.45
N GLU A 65 -7.49 5.79 -11.20
CA GLU A 65 -7.57 4.62 -12.08
C GLU A 65 -8.96 3.98 -12.11
N VAL A 66 -9.70 4.01 -10.99
CA VAL A 66 -11.08 3.48 -10.91
C VAL A 66 -12.12 4.43 -11.53
N ALA A 67 -11.81 5.72 -11.64
CA ALA A 67 -12.69 6.72 -12.25
C ALA A 67 -12.59 6.81 -13.79
N GLN A 68 -11.64 6.08 -14.39
CA GLN A 68 -11.44 5.96 -15.85
C GLN A 68 -12.11 4.72 -16.42
#